data_AF-A0A9P6VCI3-F1
#
_entry.id   AF-A0A9P6VCI3-F1
#
_cell.length_a   1.000
_cell.length_b   1.000
_cell.length_c   1.000
_cell.angle_alpha   90.00
_cell.angle_beta   90.00
_cell.angle_gamma   90.00
#
_symmetry.space_group_name_H-M   'P 1'
#
loop_
_entity.id
_entity.type
_entity.pdbx_description
1 polymer ?
#
loop_
_entity_poly.entity_id
_entity_poly.type
_entity_poly.pdbx_seq_one_letter_code
_entity_poly.pdbx_strand_id
1 'polypeptide(L)'
;MSSHPNFTFILTILALLMGGEALGQGITWFAAGPITRIESTYIIPSVPQTPILNATQGFWMGLQPPDNNAVIQNVVGNRGIGVGQWGFWPEYCCQPNIFLEQSERVYPERILRGMGHELVAQAWTQWGPAREAPFAASLVFDPRLYPAKKPFQNAFFVIEVGNPSFWDFGLVVWEDILIEANTTETGWCAGLTAAGHSAANVWTVTTPNAIMVDGVTTCRVESLKLSGP
;
A
#
# COMPACT_ATOMS: atom_id res chain seq x y z
N MET A 1 -12.10 -3.71 -25.91
CA MET A 1 -10.77 -3.10 -25.71
C MET A 1 -10.86 -2.28 -24.43
N SER A 2 -10.41 -2.86 -23.31
CA SER A 2 -10.41 -2.19 -22.01
C SER A 2 -9.33 -1.12 -22.01
N SER A 3 -9.70 0.14 -21.85
CA SER A 3 -8.73 1.21 -21.60
C SER A 3 -8.15 0.98 -20.20
N HIS A 4 -6.92 0.48 -20.13
CA HIS A 4 -6.17 0.46 -18.88
C HIS A 4 -6.08 1.91 -18.34
N PRO A 5 -6.36 2.15 -17.05
CA PRO A 5 -6.29 3.49 -16.49
C PRO A 5 -4.88 4.07 -16.69
N ASN A 6 -4.80 5.35 -17.08
CA ASN A 6 -3.52 6.05 -17.26
C ASN A 6 -2.77 6.08 -15.92
N PHE A 7 -1.65 5.36 -15.90
CA PHE A 7 -0.78 5.15 -14.72
C PHE A 7 -0.21 6.44 -14.11
N THR A 8 -0.28 7.56 -14.84
CA THR A 8 0.12 8.90 -14.39
C THR A 8 -0.57 9.34 -13.10
N PHE A 9 -1.78 8.85 -12.82
CA PHE A 9 -2.55 9.24 -11.62
C PHE A 9 -2.11 8.51 -10.34
N ILE A 10 -1.51 7.31 -10.45
CA ILE A 10 -1.06 6.51 -9.29
C ILE A 10 0.19 7.15 -8.67
N LEU A 11 1.09 7.67 -9.50
CA LEU A 11 2.32 8.37 -9.12
C LEU A 11 2.10 9.78 -8.51
N THR A 12 0.87 10.29 -8.52
CA THR A 12 0.57 11.65 -8.08
C THR A 12 -0.04 11.73 -6.68
N ILE A 13 -0.36 10.61 -6.04
CA ILE A 13 -1.17 10.61 -4.82
C ILE A 13 -0.38 11.12 -3.62
N LEU A 14 0.88 10.67 -3.43
CA LEU A 14 1.74 11.32 -2.45
C LEU A 14 2.29 12.65 -2.98
N ALA A 15 2.49 12.84 -4.29
CA ALA A 15 2.91 14.14 -4.86
C ALA A 15 1.90 15.28 -4.53
N LEU A 16 0.60 14.98 -4.59
CA LEU A 16 -0.50 15.88 -4.20
C LEU A 16 -0.47 16.22 -2.69
N LEU A 17 0.09 15.33 -1.87
CA LEU A 17 0.30 15.52 -0.42
C LEU A 17 1.62 16.24 -0.09
N MET A 18 2.60 16.18 -1.01
CA MET A 18 3.99 16.59 -0.81
C MET A 18 4.36 17.94 -1.45
N GLY A 19 3.46 18.58 -2.20
CA GLY A 19 3.67 19.93 -2.74
C GLY A 19 4.84 20.06 -3.73
N GLY A 20 5.26 18.95 -4.36
CA GLY A 20 6.40 18.89 -5.27
C GLY A 20 6.40 17.65 -6.16
N GLU A 21 7.42 17.53 -7.02
CA GLU A 21 7.62 16.36 -7.89
C GLU A 21 7.98 15.11 -7.04
N ALA A 22 7.34 13.98 -7.36
CA ALA A 22 7.61 12.70 -6.71
C ALA A 22 8.05 11.65 -7.74
N LEU A 23 9.00 10.80 -7.34
CA LEU A 23 9.32 9.58 -8.04
C LEU A 23 8.65 8.43 -7.29
N GLY A 24 7.96 7.58 -8.04
CA GLY A 24 7.24 6.44 -7.48
C GLY A 24 7.44 5.21 -8.33
N GLN A 25 7.30 4.05 -7.70
CA GLN A 25 7.19 2.77 -8.37
C GLN A 25 6.33 1.81 -7.58
N GLY A 26 5.65 0.90 -8.29
CA GLY A 26 4.79 -0.06 -7.63
C GLY A 26 4.25 -1.15 -8.55
N ILE A 27 3.58 -2.10 -7.91
CA ILE A 27 2.82 -3.17 -8.55
C ILE A 27 1.33 -2.93 -8.31
N THR A 28 0.53 -3.25 -9.33
CA THR A 28 -0.93 -3.22 -9.26
C THR A 28 -1.53 -4.53 -9.71
N TRP A 29 -2.49 -5.03 -8.93
CA TRP A 29 -3.44 -6.05 -9.36
C TRP A 29 -4.78 -5.40 -9.72
N PHE A 30 -5.32 -5.73 -10.89
CA PHE A 30 -6.60 -5.24 -11.39
C PHE A 30 -7.65 -6.35 -11.31
N ALA A 31 -8.35 -6.45 -10.17
CA ALA A 31 -9.37 -7.46 -9.97
C ALA A 31 -10.55 -7.27 -10.93
N ALA A 32 -11.15 -8.38 -11.36
CA ALA A 32 -12.31 -8.37 -12.25
C ALA A 32 -13.64 -8.01 -11.54
N GLY A 33 -13.60 -7.82 -10.22
CA GLY A 33 -14.73 -7.43 -9.39
C GLY A 33 -14.27 -6.63 -8.17
N PRO A 34 -15.22 -6.12 -7.35
CA PRO A 34 -14.91 -5.33 -6.16
C PRO A 34 -13.97 -6.08 -5.21
N ILE A 35 -12.86 -5.47 -4.84
CA ILE A 35 -11.96 -5.96 -3.80
C ILE A 35 -12.62 -5.69 -2.45
N THR A 36 -12.78 -6.73 -1.65
CA THR A 36 -13.37 -6.66 -0.31
C THR A 36 -12.31 -6.73 0.79
N ARG A 37 -11.11 -7.24 0.46
CA ARG A 37 -10.00 -7.40 1.41
C ARG A 37 -8.65 -7.36 0.71
N ILE A 38 -7.69 -6.70 1.33
CA ILE A 38 -6.26 -6.76 1.02
C ILE A 38 -5.48 -6.89 2.32
N GLU A 39 -4.61 -7.89 2.43
CA GLU A 39 -3.74 -8.08 3.59
C GLU A 39 -2.32 -8.37 3.14
N SER A 40 -1.35 -7.99 3.97
CA SER A 40 0.05 -8.36 3.80
C SER A 40 0.85 -8.15 5.08
N THR A 41 1.94 -8.90 5.23
CA THR A 41 2.99 -8.62 6.19
C THR A 41 4.04 -7.71 5.59
N TYR A 42 4.29 -6.56 6.20
CA TYR A 42 5.38 -5.66 5.89
C TYR A 42 6.66 -6.14 6.58
N ILE A 43 7.78 -6.09 5.87
CA ILE A 43 9.10 -6.01 6.49
C ILE A 43 9.54 -4.56 6.36
N ILE A 44 9.55 -3.85 7.49
CA ILE A 44 9.92 -2.44 7.51
C ILE A 44 11.44 -2.33 7.29
N PRO A 45 11.89 -1.58 6.26
CA PRO A 45 13.30 -1.39 5.98
C PRO A 45 13.99 -0.56 7.07
N SER A 46 15.31 -0.45 7.02
CA SER A 46 16.06 0.40 7.95
C SER A 46 15.52 1.84 7.98
N VAL A 47 15.61 2.51 9.13
CA VAL A 47 15.10 3.88 9.29
C VAL A 47 15.98 4.92 8.58
N PRO A 48 15.40 6.05 8.12
CA PRO A 48 16.16 7.14 7.51
C PRO A 48 17.18 7.76 8.44
N GLN A 49 18.48 7.60 8.15
CA GLN A 49 19.56 8.16 8.98
C GLN A 49 19.88 9.63 8.67
N THR A 50 19.56 10.08 7.46
CA THR A 50 19.84 11.44 7.02
C THR A 50 18.56 12.29 7.12
N PRO A 51 18.57 13.43 7.83
CA PRO A 51 17.49 14.40 7.74
C PRO A 51 17.43 14.92 6.30
N ILE A 52 16.41 14.52 5.55
CA ILE A 52 16.10 15.20 4.30
C ILE A 52 15.03 16.22 4.64
N LEU A 53 15.48 17.43 4.96
CA LEU A 53 14.60 18.56 5.25
C LEU A 53 13.61 18.71 4.09
N ASN A 54 12.32 18.68 4.41
CA ASN A 54 11.21 18.86 3.48
C ASN A 54 11.04 17.78 2.39
N ALA A 55 11.63 16.59 2.54
CA ALA A 55 11.40 15.50 1.59
C ALA A 55 10.82 14.26 2.28
N THR A 56 9.70 13.78 1.73
CA THR A 56 8.99 12.61 2.26
C THR A 56 9.41 11.37 1.49
N GLN A 57 9.59 10.27 2.22
CA GLN A 57 9.80 8.94 1.68
C GLN A 57 8.76 8.05 2.32
N GLY A 58 8.19 7.14 1.55
CA GLY A 58 7.25 6.20 2.09
C GLY A 58 6.99 5.03 1.16
N PHE A 59 6.36 4.04 1.73
CA PHE A 59 5.83 2.89 1.02
C PHE A 59 4.46 2.56 1.59
N TRP A 60 3.60 2.05 0.75
CA TRP A 60 2.22 1.81 1.14
C TRP A 60 1.61 0.69 0.32
N MET A 61 0.59 0.09 0.90
CA MET A 61 -0.37 -0.72 0.15
C MET A 61 -1.70 0.02 0.14
N GLY A 62 -2.46 -0.12 -0.93
CA GLY A 62 -3.68 0.66 -1.12
C GLY A 62 -4.72 0.02 -2.00
N LEU A 63 -5.94 0.55 -1.93
CA LEU A 63 -7.05 0.25 -2.81
C LEU A 63 -7.46 1.51 -3.59
N GLN A 64 -7.73 1.36 -4.89
CA GLN A 64 -8.26 2.42 -5.76
C GLN A 64 -9.40 1.89 -6.65
N PRO A 65 -10.43 2.71 -6.96
CA PRO A 65 -11.39 2.41 -8.00
C PRO A 65 -10.80 2.64 -9.40
N PRO A 66 -11.35 2.01 -10.46
CA PRO A 66 -10.81 2.14 -11.82
C PRO A 66 -10.81 3.56 -12.42
N ASP A 67 -11.63 4.45 -11.88
CA ASP A 67 -11.70 5.86 -12.29
C ASP A 67 -10.82 6.78 -11.42
N ASN A 68 -9.99 6.18 -10.55
CA ASN A 68 -8.96 6.84 -9.75
C ASN A 68 -9.48 7.94 -8.81
N ASN A 69 -10.75 7.91 -8.46
CA ASN A 69 -11.40 9.02 -7.76
C ASN A 69 -11.23 9.01 -6.24
N ALA A 70 -10.67 7.94 -5.69
CA ALA A 70 -10.48 7.73 -4.25
C ALA A 70 -9.30 6.77 -4.02
N VAL A 71 -8.57 6.89 -2.92
CA VAL A 71 -7.60 5.89 -2.47
C VAL A 71 -7.72 5.69 -0.98
N ILE A 72 -7.70 4.43 -0.57
CA ILE A 72 -7.53 4.05 0.84
C ILE A 72 -6.18 3.37 0.92
N GLN A 73 -5.33 3.81 1.84
CA GLN A 73 -3.96 3.35 1.91
C GLN A 73 -3.45 3.24 3.34
N ASN A 74 -2.62 2.23 3.55
CA ASN A 74 -1.83 2.03 4.76
C ASN A 74 -0.40 2.48 4.47
N VAL A 75 -0.03 3.66 4.97
CA VAL A 75 1.24 4.31 4.66
C VAL A 75 2.24 4.07 5.77
N VAL A 76 3.45 3.68 5.39
CA VAL A 76 4.63 3.80 6.23
C VAL A 76 5.54 4.85 5.62
N GLY A 77 5.84 5.90 6.36
CA GLY A 77 6.64 7.01 5.85
C GLY A 77 7.31 7.83 6.93
N ASN A 78 8.21 8.72 6.53
CA ASN A 78 9.01 9.53 7.46
C ASN A 78 8.38 10.90 7.79
N ARG A 79 7.16 11.17 7.31
CA ARG A 79 6.49 12.46 7.47
C ARG A 79 6.05 12.68 8.91
N GLY A 80 6.49 13.79 9.51
CA GLY A 80 6.00 14.27 10.80
C GLY A 80 6.41 13.46 12.03
N ILE A 81 7.20 12.41 11.87
CA ILE A 81 7.58 11.47 12.94
C ILE A 81 9.00 11.71 13.48
N GLY A 82 9.88 12.36 12.71
CA GLY A 82 11.24 12.73 13.12
C GLY A 82 12.33 11.92 12.39
N VAL A 83 13.57 12.40 12.44
CA VAL A 83 14.72 11.73 11.80
C VAL A 83 14.98 10.38 12.48
N GLY A 84 15.35 9.36 11.72
CA GLY A 84 15.65 8.04 12.26
C GLY A 84 14.42 7.22 12.62
N GLN A 85 13.24 7.58 12.10
CA GLN A 85 11.98 6.94 12.49
C GLN A 85 11.05 6.76 11.30
N TRP A 86 10.29 5.67 11.33
CA TRP A 86 9.14 5.46 10.46
C TRP A 86 7.85 5.73 11.24
N GLY A 87 6.89 6.34 10.58
CA GLY A 87 5.51 6.46 11.03
C GLY A 87 4.61 5.56 10.20
N PHE A 88 3.55 5.06 10.81
CA PHE A 88 2.46 4.38 10.15
C PHE A 88 1.19 5.21 10.29
N TRP A 89 0.46 5.41 9.20
CA TRP A 89 -0.88 6.00 9.24
C TRP A 89 -1.76 5.45 8.12
N PRO A 90 -3.03 5.12 8.41
CA PRO A 90 -4.04 4.90 7.40
C PRO A 90 -4.60 6.23 6.88
N GLU A 91 -4.84 6.31 5.58
CA GLU A 91 -5.30 7.54 4.92
C GLU A 91 -6.39 7.23 3.87
N TYR A 92 -7.36 8.14 3.78
CA TYR A 92 -8.25 8.26 2.64
C TYR A 92 -7.91 9.53 1.85
N CYS A 93 -7.67 9.35 0.55
CA CYS A 93 -7.33 10.40 -0.39
C CYS A 93 -8.37 10.44 -1.53
N CYS A 94 -8.58 11.55 -2.24
CA CYS A 94 -7.89 12.84 -2.13
C CYS A 94 -8.85 14.02 -1.96
N GLN A 95 -10.15 13.74 -1.93
CA GLN A 95 -11.21 14.73 -1.79
C GLN A 95 -12.32 14.16 -0.88
N PRO A 96 -12.23 14.32 0.45
CA PRO A 96 -11.15 15.00 1.18
C PRO A 96 -9.89 14.13 1.30
N ASN A 97 -8.79 14.75 1.69
CA ASN A 97 -7.61 14.03 2.13
C ASN A 97 -7.53 14.00 3.65
N ILE A 98 -7.65 12.82 4.26
CA ILE A 98 -7.80 12.67 5.71
C ILE A 98 -7.08 11.44 6.24
N PHE A 99 -6.39 11.63 7.36
CA PHE A 99 -5.88 10.53 8.18
C PHE A 99 -7.04 9.86 8.89
N LEU A 100 -7.08 8.53 8.81
CA LEU A 100 -8.16 7.71 9.36
C LEU A 100 -7.90 7.37 10.83
N GLU A 101 -6.63 7.37 11.24
CA GLU A 101 -6.17 7.19 12.61
C GLU A 101 -4.99 8.13 12.89
N GLN A 102 -4.57 8.20 14.15
CA GLN A 102 -3.34 8.94 14.50
C GLN A 102 -2.11 8.21 13.96
N SER A 103 -1.07 8.97 13.64
CA SER A 103 0.20 8.38 13.19
C SER A 103 0.90 7.72 14.37
N GLU A 104 1.28 6.46 14.18
CA GLU A 104 1.98 5.66 15.18
C GLU A 104 3.42 5.41 14.74
N ARG A 105 4.36 5.39 15.69
CA ARG A 105 5.74 5.07 15.36
C ARG A 105 5.87 3.58 15.06
N VAL A 106 6.66 3.26 14.04
CA VAL A 106 7.03 1.88 13.71
C VAL A 106 8.54 1.74 13.56
N TYR A 107 9.04 0.54 13.87
CA TYR A 107 10.47 0.23 13.84
C TYR A 107 10.79 -0.75 12.70
N PRO A 108 12.07 -0.88 12.31
CA PRO A 108 12.51 -1.93 11.39
C PRO A 108 12.30 -3.31 12.01
N GLU A 109 11.16 -3.92 11.70
CA GLU A 109 10.75 -5.24 12.14
C GLU A 109 9.66 -5.80 11.21
N ARG A 110 9.27 -7.06 11.40
CA ARG A 110 8.20 -7.73 10.64
C ARG A 110 6.85 -7.37 11.24
N ILE A 111 5.94 -6.86 10.40
CA ILE A 111 4.69 -6.25 10.84
C ILE A 111 3.52 -6.71 9.94
N LEU A 112 2.54 -7.47 10.46
CA LEU A 112 1.33 -7.85 9.71
C LEU A 112 0.28 -6.74 9.70
N ARG A 113 -0.38 -6.52 8.54
CA ARG A 113 -1.33 -5.43 8.29
C ARG A 113 -2.40 -5.83 7.26
N GLY A 114 -3.59 -5.27 7.38
CA GLY A 114 -4.69 -5.48 6.43
C GLY A 114 -5.60 -4.26 6.27
N MET A 115 -6.30 -4.21 5.13
CA MET A 115 -7.44 -3.32 4.85
C MET A 115 -8.60 -4.13 4.25
N GLY A 116 -9.83 -3.83 4.63
CA GLY A 116 -11.01 -4.50 4.07
C GLY A 116 -12.33 -3.98 4.60
N HIS A 117 -13.42 -4.34 3.91
CA HIS A 117 -14.78 -3.90 4.22
C HIS A 117 -15.34 -4.58 5.48
N GLU A 118 -14.79 -5.74 5.85
CA GLU A 118 -15.26 -6.57 6.96
C GLU A 118 -14.09 -7.23 7.70
N LEU A 119 -12.95 -6.53 7.78
CA LEU A 119 -11.89 -6.98 8.67
C LEU A 119 -12.42 -6.92 10.10
N VAL A 120 -12.47 -8.06 10.78
CA VAL A 120 -12.51 -8.02 12.24
C VAL A 120 -11.15 -7.48 12.67
N ALA A 121 -11.14 -6.34 13.36
CA ALA A 121 -9.94 -5.72 13.89
C ALA A 121 -9.06 -6.78 14.59
N GLN A 122 -8.06 -7.28 13.88
CA GLN A 122 -7.05 -8.12 14.51
C GLN A 122 -6.08 -7.15 15.19
N ALA A 123 -6.14 -7.16 16.53
CA ALA A 123 -5.16 -6.49 17.36
C ALA A 123 -3.81 -7.17 17.16
N TRP A 124 -2.81 -6.40 16.73
CA TRP A 124 -1.47 -6.92 16.48
C TRP A 124 -0.55 -6.65 17.66
N THR A 125 0.39 -7.57 17.87
CA THR A 125 1.54 -7.40 18.76
C THR A 125 2.71 -6.92 17.91
N GLN A 126 3.12 -5.67 18.10
CA GLN A 126 4.43 -5.20 17.65
C GLN A 126 5.50 -5.80 18.57
N TRP A 127 6.62 -6.27 18.02
CA TRP A 127 7.76 -6.79 18.81
C TRP A 127 8.93 -5.80 18.75
N GLY A 128 8.64 -4.54 19.05
CA GLY A 128 9.66 -3.50 19.20
C GLY A 128 10.47 -3.70 20.50
N PRO A 129 11.55 -2.92 20.71
CA PRO A 129 12.34 -2.99 21.94
C PRO A 129 11.49 -2.64 23.18
N ALA A 130 10.91 -3.65 23.82
CA ALA A 130 10.35 -3.75 25.18
C ALA A 130 9.55 -2.58 25.79
N ARG A 131 9.16 -1.53 25.05
CA ARG A 131 8.67 -0.26 25.63
C ARG A 131 7.43 0.37 24.99
N GLU A 132 6.91 -0.18 23.90
CA GLU A 132 5.69 0.36 23.27
C GLU A 132 4.58 -0.68 23.30
N ALA A 133 3.36 -0.21 23.58
CA ALA A 133 2.19 -1.07 23.67
C ALA A 133 1.88 -1.68 22.28
N PRO A 134 1.39 -2.93 22.22
CA PRO A 134 0.81 -3.48 21.01
C PRO A 134 -0.21 -2.51 20.40
N PHE A 135 -0.10 -2.20 19.11
CA PHE A 135 -1.12 -1.42 18.40
C PHE A 135 -1.68 -2.22 17.22
N ALA A 136 -3.00 -2.13 17.06
CA ALA A 136 -3.71 -2.67 15.92
C ALA A 136 -3.57 -1.68 14.75
N ALA A 137 -3.16 -2.16 13.60
CA ALA A 137 -3.03 -1.36 12.38
C ALA A 137 -3.80 -2.02 11.22
N SER A 138 -4.92 -2.63 11.60
CA SER A 138 -5.92 -3.19 10.71
C SER A 138 -7.02 -2.16 10.60
N LEU A 139 -7.22 -1.61 9.40
CA LEU A 139 -8.27 -0.64 9.18
C LEU A 139 -9.51 -1.34 8.61
N VAL A 140 -10.62 -1.24 9.34
CA VAL A 140 -11.95 -1.51 8.79
C VAL A 140 -12.46 -0.22 8.19
N PHE A 141 -12.61 -0.21 6.88
CA PHE A 141 -13.06 0.99 6.17
C PHE A 141 -14.55 0.87 5.85
N ASP A 142 -15.32 1.91 6.17
CA ASP A 142 -16.72 2.02 5.76
C ASP A 142 -16.82 2.83 4.44
N PRO A 143 -17.18 2.20 3.30
CA PRO A 143 -17.38 2.88 2.02
C PRO A 143 -18.42 3.98 2.05
N ARG A 144 -19.30 4.01 3.05
CA ARG A 144 -20.28 5.08 3.24
C ARG A 144 -19.64 6.35 3.82
N LEU A 145 -18.58 6.21 4.62
CA LEU A 145 -17.85 7.33 5.21
C LEU A 145 -16.79 7.88 4.25
N TYR A 146 -16.25 7.01 3.39
CA TYR A 146 -15.20 7.36 2.43
C TYR A 146 -15.59 6.90 1.01
N PRO A 147 -16.53 7.61 0.35
CA PRO A 147 -17.18 7.10 -0.85
C PRO A 147 -16.31 7.23 -2.11
N ALA A 148 -16.16 6.10 -2.81
CA ALA A 148 -15.68 6.05 -4.18
C ALA A 148 -16.85 6.10 -5.18
N LYS A 149 -16.63 6.63 -6.39
CA LYS A 149 -17.65 6.66 -7.47
C LYS A 149 -17.88 5.28 -8.06
N LYS A 150 -16.88 4.41 -7.97
CA LYS A 150 -16.91 3.01 -8.37
C LYS A 150 -16.37 2.14 -7.24
N PRO A 151 -16.68 0.84 -7.22
CA PRO A 151 -16.05 -0.08 -6.29
C PRO A 151 -14.52 -0.09 -6.46
N PHE A 152 -13.80 -0.31 -5.37
CA PHE A 152 -12.37 -0.55 -5.39
C PHE A 152 -12.08 -1.84 -6.15
N GLN A 153 -11.24 -1.79 -7.19
CA GLN A 153 -10.89 -2.95 -8.02
C GLN A 153 -9.38 -3.08 -8.24
N ASN A 154 -8.62 -2.09 -7.79
CA ASN A 154 -7.19 -2.05 -7.98
C ASN A 154 -6.52 -2.14 -6.60
N ALA A 155 -5.59 -3.07 -6.44
CA ALA A 155 -4.75 -3.22 -5.26
C ALA A 155 -3.31 -2.83 -5.60
N PHE A 156 -2.70 -1.96 -4.80
CA PHE A 156 -1.37 -1.38 -5.06
C PHE A 156 -0.40 -1.68 -3.95
N PHE A 157 0.87 -1.78 -4.34
CA PHE A 157 2.03 -1.83 -3.47
C PHE A 157 3.08 -0.90 -4.04
N VAL A 158 3.45 0.15 -3.31
CA VAL A 158 4.14 1.32 -3.86
C VAL A 158 5.27 1.76 -2.94
N ILE A 159 6.35 2.26 -3.55
CA ILE A 159 7.37 3.11 -2.93
C ILE A 159 7.31 4.48 -3.61
N GLU A 160 7.34 5.54 -2.81
CA GLU A 160 7.39 6.92 -3.28
C GLU A 160 8.45 7.73 -2.53
N VAL A 161 9.14 8.58 -3.28
CA VAL A 161 10.11 9.55 -2.79
C VAL A 161 9.79 10.92 -3.37
N GLY A 162 9.64 11.93 -2.51
CA GLY A 162 9.53 13.31 -2.94
C GLY A 162 10.90 13.89 -3.31
N ASN A 163 11.00 14.71 -4.35
CA ASN A 163 12.22 15.44 -4.72
C ASN A 163 12.58 16.48 -3.63
N PRO A 164 13.84 16.59 -3.14
CA PRO A 164 15.10 16.00 -3.62
C PRO A 164 15.56 14.71 -2.92
N SER A 165 14.62 13.90 -2.45
CA SER A 165 14.92 12.63 -1.79
C SER A 165 15.29 11.51 -2.76
N PHE A 166 16.00 10.51 -2.24
CA PHE A 166 16.29 9.24 -2.89
C PHE A 166 15.99 8.09 -1.92
N TRP A 167 15.86 6.87 -2.43
CA TRP A 167 15.57 5.70 -1.60
C TRP A 167 16.84 4.85 -1.41
N ASP A 168 17.39 4.83 -0.19
CA ASP A 168 18.59 4.07 0.19
C ASP A 168 18.35 3.10 1.35
N PHE A 169 17.09 2.81 1.69
CA PHE A 169 16.71 2.00 2.86
C PHE A 169 16.70 0.49 2.60
N GLY A 170 17.04 0.06 1.39
CA GLY A 170 16.98 -1.33 0.97
C GLY A 170 15.63 -1.73 0.39
N LEU A 171 15.31 -3.02 0.41
CA LEU A 171 14.08 -3.55 -0.16
C LEU A 171 12.89 -3.33 0.77
N VAL A 172 11.77 -2.91 0.21
CA VAL A 172 10.47 -3.10 0.85
C VAL A 172 9.98 -4.48 0.48
N VAL A 173 9.65 -5.27 1.49
CA VAL A 173 9.12 -6.62 1.30
C VAL A 173 7.73 -6.70 1.88
N TRP A 174 6.80 -7.18 1.07
CA TRP A 174 5.49 -7.64 1.50
C TRP A 174 5.48 -9.17 1.41
N GLU A 175 5.01 -9.82 2.46
CA GLU A 175 4.83 -11.26 2.54
C GLU A 175 3.36 -11.59 2.80
N ASP A 176 2.97 -12.84 2.56
CA ASP A 176 1.63 -13.35 2.89
C ASP A 176 0.51 -12.45 2.33
N ILE A 177 0.68 -11.95 1.11
CA ILE A 177 -0.28 -11.05 0.49
C ILE A 177 -1.54 -11.85 0.17
N LEU A 178 -2.68 -11.31 0.56
CA LEU A 178 -4.01 -11.85 0.29
C LEU A 178 -4.89 -10.74 -0.28
N ILE A 179 -5.51 -10.98 -1.43
CA ILE A 179 -6.48 -10.07 -2.05
C ILE A 179 -7.77 -10.86 -2.32
N GLU A 180 -8.89 -10.45 -1.74
CA GLU A 180 -10.20 -11.04 -2.00
C GLU A 180 -11.04 -10.10 -2.86
N ALA A 181 -11.63 -10.63 -3.91
CA ALA A 181 -12.52 -9.90 -4.80
C ALA A 181 -13.80 -10.67 -5.08
N ASN A 182 -14.93 -9.95 -5.10
CA ASN A 182 -16.25 -10.46 -5.47
C ASN A 182 -16.33 -10.68 -6.99
N THR A 183 -15.74 -11.78 -7.44
CA THR A 183 -15.72 -12.23 -8.83
C THR A 183 -15.40 -13.72 -8.86
N THR A 184 -15.81 -14.41 -9.92
CA THR A 184 -15.40 -15.79 -10.21
C THR A 184 -14.17 -15.87 -11.10
N GLU A 185 -13.74 -14.74 -11.68
CA GLU A 185 -12.56 -14.69 -12.55
C GLU A 185 -11.29 -14.83 -11.72
N THR A 186 -10.33 -15.60 -12.21
CA THR A 186 -9.04 -15.85 -11.53
C THR A 186 -7.84 -15.28 -12.27
N GLY A 187 -7.98 -15.01 -13.58
CA GLY A 187 -6.88 -14.57 -14.44
C GLY A 187 -6.23 -13.25 -14.00
N TRP A 188 -6.97 -12.39 -13.31
CA TRP A 188 -6.45 -11.13 -12.77
C TRP A 188 -5.34 -11.31 -11.73
N CYS A 189 -5.33 -12.44 -11.00
CA CYS A 189 -4.34 -12.70 -9.96
C CYS A 189 -2.92 -12.85 -10.55
N ALA A 190 -2.80 -13.40 -11.77
CA ALA A 190 -1.55 -13.46 -12.51
C ALA A 190 -1.26 -12.17 -13.31
N GLY A 191 -2.29 -11.38 -13.59
CA GLY A 191 -2.25 -10.17 -14.42
C GLY A 191 -1.81 -8.91 -13.67
N LEU A 192 -0.73 -8.98 -12.91
CA LEU A 192 -0.15 -7.79 -12.28
C LEU A 192 0.50 -6.87 -13.31
N THR A 193 0.49 -5.57 -13.04
CA THR A 193 1.21 -4.57 -13.83
C THR A 193 2.19 -3.84 -12.95
N ALA A 194 3.43 -3.75 -13.39
CA ALA A 194 4.40 -2.86 -12.78
C ALA A 194 4.34 -1.50 -13.45
N ALA A 195 4.47 -0.43 -12.68
CA ALA A 195 4.89 0.84 -13.25
C ALA A 195 5.74 1.64 -12.26
N GLY A 196 6.46 2.61 -12.82
CA GLY A 196 7.35 3.48 -12.08
C GLY A 196 8.34 4.16 -13.02
N HIS A 197 9.23 4.97 -12.43
CA HIS A 197 10.22 5.75 -13.16
C HIS A 197 11.43 4.93 -13.68
N SER A 198 11.53 3.63 -13.40
CA SER A 198 12.68 2.80 -13.78
C SER A 198 12.28 1.53 -14.56
N ALA A 199 13.05 1.23 -15.61
CA ALA A 199 12.77 0.18 -16.60
C ALA A 199 13.50 -1.17 -16.34
N ALA A 200 14.18 -1.32 -15.19
CA ALA A 200 15.08 -2.46 -14.95
C ALA A 200 14.77 -3.16 -13.63
N ASN A 201 14.06 -4.30 -13.66
CA ASN A 201 13.96 -5.30 -12.57
C ASN A 201 14.06 -4.76 -11.13
N VAL A 202 13.26 -3.75 -10.77
CA VAL A 202 13.24 -3.17 -9.41
C VAL A 202 12.25 -3.90 -8.51
N TRP A 203 11.79 -5.09 -8.94
CA TRP A 203 10.82 -5.88 -8.21
C TRP A 203 10.96 -7.37 -8.46
N THR A 204 10.54 -8.17 -7.48
CA THR A 204 10.38 -9.62 -7.61
C THR A 204 9.09 -10.05 -6.94
N VAL A 205 8.33 -10.94 -7.57
CA VAL A 205 7.08 -11.47 -7.03
C VAL A 205 7.07 -13.00 -7.15
N THR A 206 6.63 -13.69 -6.12
CA THR A 206 6.33 -15.12 -6.20
C THR A 206 5.12 -15.36 -7.07
N THR A 207 5.04 -16.50 -7.76
CA THR A 207 3.90 -16.83 -8.61
C THR A 207 2.59 -16.72 -7.83
N PRO A 208 1.67 -15.82 -8.23
CA PRO A 208 0.38 -15.68 -7.56
C PRO A 208 -0.47 -16.96 -7.70
N ASN A 209 -1.20 -17.31 -6.65
CA ASN A 209 -2.14 -18.43 -6.63
C ASN A 209 -3.56 -17.91 -6.39
N ALA A 210 -4.47 -18.23 -7.32
CA ALA A 210 -5.88 -17.85 -7.23
C ALA A 210 -6.75 -19.05 -6.85
N ILE A 211 -7.63 -18.85 -5.88
CA ILE A 211 -8.64 -19.83 -5.47
C ILE A 211 -10.01 -19.15 -5.54
N MET A 212 -10.98 -19.78 -6.19
CA MET A 212 -12.36 -19.31 -6.25
C MET A 212 -13.25 -20.18 -5.36
N VAL A 213 -13.98 -19.55 -4.45
CA VAL A 213 -14.96 -20.18 -3.56
C VAL A 213 -16.18 -19.27 -3.47
N ASP A 214 -17.38 -19.81 -3.70
CA ASP A 214 -18.66 -19.13 -3.50
C ASP A 214 -18.77 -17.72 -4.12
N GLY A 215 -18.20 -17.54 -5.32
CA GLY A 215 -18.26 -16.26 -6.04
C GLY A 215 -17.23 -15.21 -5.58
N VAL A 216 -16.31 -15.60 -4.71
CA VAL A 216 -15.16 -14.82 -4.28
C VAL A 216 -13.89 -15.47 -4.80
N THR A 217 -13.03 -14.69 -5.47
CA THR A 217 -11.67 -15.12 -5.81
C THR A 217 -10.71 -14.53 -4.79
N THR A 218 -9.95 -15.41 -4.14
CA THR A 218 -8.80 -15.06 -3.30
C THR A 218 -7.52 -15.22 -4.11
N CYS A 219 -6.76 -14.13 -4.28
CA CYS A 219 -5.40 -14.15 -4.81
C CYS A 219 -4.40 -14.15 -3.65
N ARG A 220 -3.48 -15.11 -3.64
CA ARG A 220 -2.40 -15.24 -2.66
C ARG A 220 -1.05 -15.05 -3.34
N VAL A 221 -0.19 -14.24 -2.72
CA VAL A 221 1.19 -14.02 -3.16
C VAL A 221 2.10 -14.14 -1.94
N GLU A 222 3.03 -15.08 -1.97
CA GLU A 222 3.91 -15.36 -0.82
C GLU A 222 4.88 -14.21 -0.55
N SER A 223 5.46 -13.61 -1.59
CA SER A 223 6.38 -12.48 -1.44
C SER A 223 6.34 -11.54 -2.64
N LEU A 224 6.31 -10.24 -2.34
CA LEU A 224 6.59 -9.14 -3.26
C LEU A 224 7.73 -8.31 -2.67
N LYS A 225 8.75 -8.02 -3.48
CA LYS A 225 9.86 -7.15 -3.11
C LYS A 225 9.94 -6.00 -4.09
N LEU A 226 10.10 -4.79 -3.58
CA LEU A 226 10.37 -3.58 -4.36
C LEU A 226 11.66 -2.93 -3.86
N SER A 227 12.53 -2.51 -4.76
CA SER A 227 13.61 -1.55 -4.48
C SER A 227 13.14 -0.11 -4.74
N GLY A 228 13.89 0.90 -4.32
CA GLY A 228 13.53 2.29 -4.59
C GLY A 228 13.51 2.68 -6.07
N PRO A 229 12.74 3.71 -6.47
CA PRO A 229 12.72 4.26 -7.82
C PRO A 229 14.01 4.98 -8.23
#